data_AF-A0A2V8NYD1-F1
#
_entry.id   AF-A0A2V8NYD1-F1
#
_cell.length_a   1.000
_cell.length_b   1.000
_cell.length_c   1.000
_cell.angle_alpha   90.00
_cell.angle_beta   90.00
_cell.angle_gamma   90.00
#
_symmetry.space_group_name_H-M   'P 1'
#
loop_
_entity.id
_entity.type
_entity.pdbx_description
1 polymer ?
#
loop_
_entity_poly.entity_id
_entity_poly.type
_entity_poly.pdbx_seq_one_letter_code
_entity_poly.pdbx_strand_id
1 'polypeptide(L)' 'MPTWQRRGYATEAAKAVVDLLVRSGVREIRASINPAHGASIAVAERLGLQRTAEIADGELIWKRVYSTAADPARETG' A
#
# COMPACT_ATOMS: atom_id res chain seq x y z
N MET A 1 -7.24 -20.33 21.73
CA MET A 1 -7.29 -20.03 20.28
C MET A 1 -6.10 -19.13 19.95
N PRO A 2 -5.21 -19.46 19.00
CA PRO A 2 -3.96 -18.70 18.85
C PRO A 2 -4.23 -17.29 18.32
N THR A 3 -3.80 -16.29 19.08
CA THR A 3 -3.96 -14.86 18.87
C THR A 3 -2.81 -14.28 18.05
N TRP A 4 -2.55 -14.82 16.84
CA TRP A 4 -1.47 -14.33 15.99
C TRP A 4 -1.72 -12.90 15.50
N GLN A 5 -1.20 -11.99 16.31
CA GLN A 5 -0.43 -10.83 15.89
C GLN A 5 -1.22 -9.77 15.12
N ARG A 6 -2.04 -9.07 15.91
CA ARG A 6 -2.58 -7.75 15.58
C ARG A 6 -1.46 -6.78 15.18
N ARG A 7 -1.57 -6.30 13.93
CA ARG A 7 -1.31 -4.91 13.47
C ARG A 7 0.11 -4.49 13.05
N GLY A 8 1.18 -5.26 13.29
CA GLY A 8 2.54 -4.88 12.85
C GLY A 8 2.95 -5.49 11.51
N TYR A 9 2.95 -6.82 11.43
CA TYR A 9 3.48 -7.54 10.27
C TYR A 9 2.73 -7.29 8.97
N ALA A 10 1.41 -7.11 9.02
CA ALA A 10 0.62 -6.81 7.82
C ALA A 10 1.02 -5.44 7.22
N THR A 11 1.28 -4.44 8.07
CA THR A 11 1.75 -3.13 7.61
C THR A 11 3.16 -3.21 7.08
N GLU A 12 4.08 -3.87 7.79
CA GLU A 12 5.48 -3.99 7.35
C GLU A 12 5.60 -4.78 6.04
N ALA A 13 4.84 -5.88 5.90
CA ALA A 13 4.79 -6.64 4.66
C ALA A 13 4.20 -5.80 3.51
N ALA A 14 3.08 -5.11 3.75
CA ALA A 14 2.48 -4.25 2.73
C ALA A 14 3.41 -3.11 2.32
N LYS A 15 4.15 -2.53 3.28
CA LYS A 15 5.16 -1.50 3.01
C LYS A 15 6.31 -2.05 2.17
N ALA A 16 6.84 -3.22 2.51
CA ALA A 16 7.91 -3.85 1.72
C ALA A 16 7.48 -4.13 0.26
N VAL A 17 6.23 -4.57 0.07
CA VAL A 17 5.65 -4.77 -1.28
C VAL A 17 5.51 -3.45 -2.03
N VAL A 18 4.97 -2.42 -1.38
CA VAL A 18 4.86 -1.07 -1.96
C VAL A 18 6.23 -0.53 -2.36
N ASP A 19 7.22 -0.62 -1.48
CA ASP A 19 8.57 -0.13 -1.74
C ASP A 19 9.23 -0.88 -2.91
N LEU A 20 8.99 -2.19 -3.04
CA LEU A 20 9.46 -2.98 -4.18
C LEU A 20 8.82 -2.53 -5.50
N LEU A 21 7.50 -2.28 -5.50
CA LEU A 21 6.78 -1.81 -6.67
C LEU A 21 7.25 -0.42 -7.10
N VAL A 22 7.44 0.49 -6.15
CA VAL A 22 7.96 1.84 -6.41
C VAL A 22 9.37 1.79 -6.98
N ARG A 23 10.27 0.96 -6.42
CA ARG A 23 11.62 0.73 -6.99
C ARG A 23 11.57 0.13 -8.39
N SER A 24 10.54 -0.65 -8.71
CA SER A 24 10.32 -1.21 -10.05
C SER A 24 9.73 -0.20 -11.05
N GLY A 25 9.53 1.06 -10.64
CA GLY A 25 9.01 2.13 -11.50
C GLY A 25 7.49 2.23 -11.54
N VAL A 26 6.78 1.52 -10.65
CA VAL A 26 5.32 1.68 -10.51
C VAL A 26 5.01 3.07 -9.95
N ARG A 27 4.24 3.85 -10.71
CA ARG A 27 3.89 5.24 -10.35
C ARG A 27 2.62 5.38 -9.55
N GLU A 28 1.77 4.36 -9.55
CA GLU A 28 0.47 4.43 -8.88
C GLU A 28 0.16 3.10 -8.24
N ILE A 29 -0.21 3.14 -6.96
CA ILE A 29 -0.70 1.99 -6.22
C ILE A 29 -2.17 2.23 -5.89
N ARG A 30 -3.00 1.25 -6.22
CA ARG A 30 -4.41 1.19 -5.88
C ARG A 30 -4.68 0.04 -4.91
N ALA A 31 -5.53 0.28 -3.93
CA ALA A 31 -6.05 -0.76 -3.05
C ALA A 31 -7.57 -0.65 -2.98
N SER A 32 -8.26 -1.75 -3.23
CA SER A 32 -9.71 -1.88 -2.97
C SER A 32 -9.89 -2.32 -1.53
N ILE A 33 -10.61 -1.53 -0.73
CA ILE A 33 -10.77 -1.76 0.69
C ILE A 33 -12.24 -1.62 1.05
N ASN A 34 -12.83 -2.69 1.56
CA ASN A 34 -14.15 -2.64 2.13
C ASN A 34 -14.18 -1.69 3.37
N PRO A 35 -15.11 -0.72 3.42
CA PRO A 35 -15.21 0.27 4.51
C PRO A 35 -15.39 -0.34 5.91
N ALA A 36 -15.90 -1.57 6.01
CA ALA A 36 -16.05 -2.27 7.29
C ALA A 36 -14.73 -2.88 7.81
N HIS A 37 -13.68 -2.97 6.97
CA HIS A 37 -12.40 -3.56 7.35
C HIS A 37 -11.42 -2.53 7.92
N GLY A 38 -11.66 -2.13 9.18
CA GLY A 38 -10.82 -1.14 9.89
C GLY A 38 -9.33 -1.47 9.98
N ALA A 39 -8.95 -2.76 9.94
CA ALA A 39 -7.53 -3.16 9.89
C ALA A 39 -6.86 -2.78 8.56
N SER A 40 -7.55 -2.98 7.43
CA SER A 40 -7.06 -2.64 6.10
C SER A 40 -7.02 -1.13 5.89
N ILE A 41 -8.02 -0.40 6.42
CA ILE A 41 -8.03 1.07 6.44
C ILE A 41 -6.78 1.58 7.17
N ALA A 42 -6.49 1.05 8.37
CA ALA A 42 -5.33 1.45 9.15
C ALA A 42 -3.97 1.12 8.48
N VAL A 43 -3.92 0.10 7.62
CA VAL A 43 -2.74 -0.19 6.78
C VAL A 43 -2.64 0.82 5.65
N ALA A 44 -3.75 1.12 4.96
CA ALA A 44 -3.77 2.07 3.85
C ALA A 44 -3.35 3.48 4.27
N GLU A 45 -3.85 3.93 5.43
CA GLU A 45 -3.43 5.20 6.05
C GLU A 45 -1.94 5.22 6.37
N ARG A 46 -1.39 4.13 6.94
CA ARG A 46 0.05 4.01 7.24
C ARG A 46 0.93 4.00 5.99
N LEU A 47 0.40 3.50 4.88
CA LEU A 47 1.04 3.54 3.56
C LEU A 47 0.84 4.89 2.85
N GLY A 48 0.16 5.85 3.47
CA GLY A 48 -0.13 7.16 2.89
C GLY A 48 -1.09 7.13 1.71
N LEU A 49 -1.80 6.02 1.49
CA LEU A 49 -2.86 5.93 0.50
C LEU A 49 -3.98 6.89 0.90
N GLN A 50 -4.58 7.54 -0.09
CA GLN A 50 -5.71 8.43 0.10
C GLN A 50 -6.99 7.76 -0.41
N ARG A 51 -8.04 7.81 0.39
CA ARG A 51 -9.37 7.37 -0.02
C ARG A 51 -9.84 8.22 -1.19
N THR A 52 -10.30 7.59 -2.25
CA THR A 52 -10.95 8.28 -3.38
C THR A 52 -12.47 8.18 -3.25
N ALA A 53 -13.17 8.90 -4.12
CA ALA A 53 -14.62 8.78 -4.27
C ALA A 53 -15.03 7.55 -5.10
N GLU A 54 -14.07 6.77 -5.60
CA GLU A 54 -14.34 5.60 -6.43
C GLU A 54 -14.68 4.38 -5.56
N ILE A 55 -15.70 3.63 -5.99
CA ILE A 55 -16.09 2.35 -5.43
C ILE A 55 -16.04 1.34 -6.56
N ALA A 56 -15.36 0.21 -6.35
CA ALA A 56 -15.38 -0.94 -7.25
C ALA A 56 -15.88 -2.15 -6.47
N ASP A 57 -16.89 -2.84 -6.98
CA ASP A 57 -17.45 -4.06 -6.35
C ASP A 57 -17.84 -3.89 -4.87
N GLY A 58 -18.29 -2.69 -4.50
CA GLY A 58 -18.66 -2.36 -3.11
C GLY A 58 -17.48 -2.00 -2.20
N GLU A 59 -16.25 -2.00 -2.72
CA GLU A 59 -15.03 -1.63 -2.00
C GLU A 59 -14.58 -0.22 -2.39
N LEU A 60 -14.10 0.55 -1.41
CA LEU A 60 -13.55 1.88 -1.64
C LEU A 60 -12.16 1.78 -2.23
N ILE A 61 -11.91 2.54 -3.28
CA ILE A 61 -10.58 2.62 -3.87
C ILE A 61 -9.75 3.63 -3.10
N TRP A 62 -8.54 3.19 -2.73
CA TRP A 62 -7.50 4.01 -2.14
C TRP A 62 -6.35 4.12 -3.11
N LYS A 63 -5.80 5.32 -3.29
CA LYS A 63 -4.74 5.58 -4.27
C LYS A 63 -3.58 6.36 -3.66
N ARG A 64 -2.38 6.07 -4.11
CA ARG A 64 -1.19 6.89 -3.90
C ARG A 64 -0.38 6.92 -5.17
N VAL A 65 -0.04 8.15 -5.58
CA VAL A 65 0.88 8.38 -6.67
C VAL A 65 2.28 8.53 -6.07
N TYR A 66 3.22 7.80 -6.63
CA TYR A 66 4.63 7.92 -6.32
C TYR A 66 5.30 8.64 -7.48
N SER A 67 6.03 9.71 -7.19
CA SER A 67 7.01 10.21 -8.13
C SER A 67 8.07 9.12 -8.25
N THR A 68 8.21 8.53 -9.43
CA THR A 68 9.42 7.76 -9.73
C THR A 68 10.58 8.73 -9.52
N ALA A 69 11.30 8.58 -8.41
CA ALA A 69 12.67 9.04 -8.36
C ALA A 69 13.43 8.11 -9.30
N ALA A 70 13.50 8.49 -10.57
CA ALA A 70 14.52 7.96 -11.45
C ALA A 70 15.83 8.58 -10.96
N ASP A 71 16.60 7.82 -10.20
CA ASP A 71 18.04 7.84 -10.38
C ASP A 71 18.53 6.42 -10.70
N PRO A 72 18.76 6.10 -11.98
CA PRO A 72 19.45 4.89 -12.39
C PRO A 72 20.96 5.09 -12.23
N ALA A 73 21.48 4.97 -11.01
CA ALA A 73 22.93 4.82 -10.82
C ALA A 73 23.30 4.14 -9.49
N ARG A 74 24.03 3.02 -9.64
CA ARG A 74 24.85 2.25 -8.67
C ARG A 74 24.06 1.17 -7.89
N GLU A 75 24.45 -0.10 -7.89
CA GLU A 75 25.82 -0.65 -7.91
C GLU A 75 25.93 -1.91 -8.80
N THR A 76 26.80 -1.81 -9.81
CA THR A 76 27.69 -2.92 -10.21
C THR A 76 28.84 -2.92 -9.20
N GLY A 77 29.09 -4.05 -8.55
CA GLY A 77 30.21 -4.28 -7.64
C GLY A 77 30.35 -5.74 -7.32
#